data_AF-A0A5T1V6Z6-F1
#
_entry.id   AF-A0A5T1V6Z6-F1
#
_cell.length_a   1.000
_cell.length_b   1.000
_cell.length_c   1.000
_cell.angle_alpha   90.00
_cell.angle_beta   90.00
_cell.angle_gamma   90.00
#
_symmetry.space_group_name_H-M   'P 1'
#
loop_
_entity.id
_entity.type
_entity.pdbx_description
1 polymer ?
#
loop_
_entity_poly.entity_id
_entity_poly.type
_entity_poly.pdbx_seq_one_letter_code
_entity_poly.pdbx_strand_id
1 'polypeptide(L)'
;PVLYFFPLISYQQILGIILSGIFVIFYPLVLFLHLINYGDLLNFILDEFFKFKIYGTNIHIPFWIFISYLIASLISVRFKYLAFLCIFANFIPFIMIVI
;
A
#
# COMPACT_ATOMS: atom_id res chain seq x y z
N PRO A 1 0.77 10.24 4.02
CA PRO A 1 1.73 10.17 5.16
C PRO A 1 2.87 9.16 4.95
N VAL A 2 2.58 7.91 4.54
CA VAL A 2 3.60 6.87 4.32
C VAL A 2 4.66 7.30 3.30
N LEU A 3 4.23 7.95 2.20
CA LEU A 3 5.10 8.40 1.12
C LEU A 3 6.18 9.42 1.56
N TYR A 4 5.98 10.10 2.69
CA TYR A 4 7.02 11.00 3.24
C TYR A 4 8.26 10.22 3.70
N PHE A 5 8.06 9.05 4.30
CA PHE A 5 9.15 8.19 4.78
C PHE A 5 9.66 7.24 3.70
N PHE A 6 8.76 6.76 2.85
CA PHE A 6 9.05 5.81 1.78
C PHE A 6 8.69 6.46 0.44
N PRO A 7 9.64 7.13 -0.25
CA PRO A 7 9.34 7.95 -1.42
C PRO A 7 8.94 7.14 -2.66
N LEU A 8 9.20 5.82 -2.64
CA LEU A 8 8.85 4.94 -3.75
C LEU A 8 7.34 4.79 -3.87
N ILE A 9 6.80 5.16 -5.03
CA ILE A 9 5.40 4.93 -5.39
C ILE A 9 5.28 4.13 -6.68
N SER A 10 4.35 3.19 -6.72
CA SER A 10 4.02 2.41 -7.91
C SER A 10 2.58 1.93 -7.85
N TYR A 11 1.98 1.68 -9.02
CA TYR A 11 0.63 1.09 -9.08
C TYR A 11 0.53 -0.30 -8.45
N GLN A 12 1.67 -0.99 -8.29
CA GLN A 12 1.74 -2.26 -7.58
C GLN A 12 1.32 -2.13 -6.11
N GLN A 13 1.41 -0.95 -5.49
CA GLN A 13 0.96 -0.75 -4.11
C GLN A 13 -0.55 -0.94 -3.95
N ILE A 14 -1.36 -0.72 -5.00
CA ILE A 14 -2.81 -0.99 -4.99
C ILE A 14 -3.06 -2.50 -4.84
N LEU A 15 -2.21 -3.33 -5.45
CA LEU A 15 -2.28 -4.78 -5.28
C LEU A 15 -2.06 -5.17 -3.82
N GLY A 16 -1.33 -4.39 -3.03
CA GLY A 16 -1.16 -4.62 -1.59
C GLY A 16 -2.48 -4.68 -0.83
N ILE A 17 -3.50 -3.91 -1.24
CA ILE A 17 -4.84 -3.96 -0.63
C ILE A 17 -5.50 -5.31 -0.93
N ILE A 18 -5.50 -5.72 -2.20
CA ILE A 18 -6.08 -7.01 -2.63
C ILE A 18 -5.34 -8.17 -1.94
N LEU A 19 -4.01 -8.08 -1.92
CA LEU A 19 -3.13 -9.09 -1.36
C LEU A 19 -3.34 -9.22 0.15
N SER A 20 -3.56 -8.13 0.87
CA SER A 20 -3.87 -8.16 2.30
C SER A 20 -5.12 -9.00 2.61
N GLY A 21 -6.15 -8.94 1.75
CA GLY A 21 -7.34 -9.79 1.87
C GLY A 21 -7.04 -11.26 1.58
N ILE A 22 -6.25 -11.56 0.53
CA ILE A 22 -5.84 -12.93 0.19
C ILE A 22 -5.00 -13.54 1.33
N PHE A 23 -4.13 -12.74 1.95
CA PHE A 23 -3.24 -13.18 3.03
C PHE A 23 -3.96 -13.66 4.27
N VAL A 24 -5.19 -13.21 4.53
CA VAL A 24 -6.02 -13.70 5.64
C VAL A 24 -6.25 -15.21 5.54
N ILE A 25 -6.43 -15.75 4.32
CA ILE A 25 -6.64 -17.17 4.08
C ILE A 25 -5.31 -17.89 3.80
N PHE A 26 -4.44 -17.24 3.01
CA PHE A 26 -3.17 -17.82 2.60
C PHE A 26 -2.26 -18.13 3.79
N TYR A 27 -2.19 -17.25 4.79
CA TYR A 27 -1.25 -17.40 5.90
C TYR A 27 -1.58 -18.60 6.81
N PRO A 28 -2.84 -18.79 7.28
CA PRO A 28 -3.22 -20.02 7.99
C PRO A 28 -3.04 -21.29 7.16
N LEU A 29 -3.29 -21.23 5.85
CA LEU A 29 -3.15 -22.38 4.96
C LEU A 29 -1.68 -22.81 4.81
N VAL A 30 -0.77 -21.87 4.55
CA VAL A 30 0.68 -22.16 4.48
C VAL A 30 1.19 -22.70 5.81
N LEU A 31 0.74 -22.14 6.93
CA LEU A 31 1.08 -22.64 8.26
C LEU A 31 0.63 -24.10 8.43
N PHE A 32 -0.61 -24.43 8.07
CA PHE A 32 -1.12 -25.80 8.12
C PHE A 32 -0.30 -26.74 7.22
N LEU A 33 0.01 -26.32 5.99
CA LEU A 33 0.84 -27.09 5.07
C LEU A 33 2.23 -27.37 5.65
N HIS A 34 2.84 -26.39 6.33
CA HIS A 34 4.10 -26.61 7.05
C HIS A 34 3.97 -27.66 8.15
N LEU A 35 2.87 -27.68 8.91
CA LEU A 35 2.65 -28.67 9.97
C LEU A 35 2.55 -30.12 9.44
N ILE A 36 2.12 -30.28 8.18
CA ILE A 36 2.02 -31.60 7.51
C ILE A 36 3.18 -31.89 6.55
N ASN A 37 4.27 -31.12 6.60
CA ASN A 37 5.46 -31.23 5.74
C ASN A 37 5.25 -30.94 4.24
N TYR A 38 4.20 -30.19 3.88
CA TYR A 38 3.90 -29.73 2.52
C TYR A 38 4.03 -28.21 2.34
N GLY A 39 4.79 -27.53 3.20
CA GLY A 39 4.88 -26.06 3.22
C GLY A 39 5.26 -25.41 1.88
N ASP A 40 6.07 -26.10 1.08
CA ASP A 40 6.59 -25.56 -0.18
C ASP A 40 5.57 -25.52 -1.33
N LEU A 41 4.40 -26.14 -1.16
CA LEU A 41 3.40 -26.31 -2.23
C LEU A 41 2.92 -24.97 -2.81
N LEU A 42 2.91 -23.91 -1.99
CA LEU A 42 2.44 -22.58 -2.39
C LEU A 42 3.57 -21.60 -2.74
N ASN A 43 4.84 -22.02 -2.67
CA ASN A 43 5.99 -21.15 -2.94
C ASN A 43 5.97 -20.59 -4.37
N PHE A 44 5.59 -21.41 -5.36
CA PHE A 44 5.56 -20.98 -6.76
C PHE A 44 4.64 -19.77 -6.99
N ILE A 45 3.53 -19.68 -6.23
CA ILE A 45 2.55 -18.59 -6.35
C ILE A 45 3.18 -17.29 -5.85
N LEU A 46 3.89 -17.34 -4.72
CA LEU A 46 4.62 -16.20 -4.17
C LEU A 46 5.75 -15.76 -5.10
N ASP A 47 6.52 -16.71 -5.63
CA ASP A 47 7.64 -16.41 -6.52
C ASP A 47 7.19 -15.70 -7.79
N GLU A 48 6.13 -16.18 -8.45
CA GLU A 48 5.54 -15.50 -9.61
C GLU A 48 4.99 -14.12 -9.25
N PHE A 49 4.35 -13.99 -8.09
CA PHE A 49 3.85 -12.69 -7.63
C PHE A 49 4.98 -11.68 -7.37
N PHE A 50 6.11 -12.09 -6.81
CA PHE A 50 7.24 -11.19 -6.54
C PHE A 50 8.07 -10.85 -7.79
N LYS A 51 8.06 -11.70 -8.82
CA LYS A 51 8.65 -11.37 -10.13
C LYS A 51 7.88 -10.26 -10.83
N PHE A 52 6.58 -10.18 -10.62
CA PHE A 52 5.75 -9.11 -11.15
C PHE A 52 6.16 -7.77 -10.53
N LYS A 53 6.67 -6.86 -11.37
CA LYS A 53 7.06 -5.50 -10.96
C LYS A 53 6.45 -4.49 -11.92
N ILE A 54 5.68 -3.56 -11.38
CA ILE A 54 5.21 -2.40 -12.13
C ILE A 54 6.20 -1.26 -11.91
N TYR A 55 6.42 -0.47 -12.96
CA TYR A 55 7.22 0.75 -12.87
C TYR A 55 6.81 1.62 -11.67
N GLY A 56 7.82 2.13 -10.98
CA GLY A 56 7.66 3.03 -9.85
C GLY A 56 8.66 4.17 -9.94
N THR A 57 8.30 5.28 -9.31
CA THR A 57 9.12 6.48 -9.25
C THR A 57 9.27 6.94 -7.80
N ASN A 58 10.28 7.76 -7.53
CA ASN A 58 10.50 8.34 -6.21
C ASN A 58 9.91 9.74 -6.16
N ILE A 59 8.93 9.94 -5.27
CA ILE A 59 8.32 11.24 -5.00
C ILE A 59 8.70 11.68 -3.58
N HIS A 60 9.46 12.76 -3.49
CA HIS A 60 9.81 13.36 -2.21
C HIS A 60 8.75 14.38 -1.79
N ILE A 61 8.01 14.08 -0.73
CA ILE A 61 7.06 15.03 -0.13
C ILE A 61 7.83 16.00 0.77
N PRO A 62 7.73 17.33 0.58
CA PRO A 62 8.34 18.28 1.47
C PRO A 62 7.69 18.25 2.86
N PHE A 63 8.49 18.50 3.89
CA PHE A 63 8.07 18.44 5.30
C PHE A 63 6.80 19.27 5.60
N TRP A 64 6.69 20.46 5.01
CA TRP A 64 5.52 21.33 5.19
C TRP A 64 4.21 20.72 4.66
N ILE A 65 4.25 19.99 3.53
CA ILE A 65 3.08 19.26 3.00
C ILE A 65 2.72 18.09 3.92
N PHE A 66 3.72 17.39 4.45
CA PHE A 66 3.49 16.30 5.39
C PHE A 66 2.80 16.78 6.68
N ILE A 67 3.31 17.85 7.30
CA ILE A 67 2.73 18.40 8.53
C ILE A 67 1.33 18.98 8.28
N SER A 68 1.14 19.74 7.21
CA SER A 68 -0.19 20.27 6.88
C SER A 68 -1.21 19.16 6.61
N TYR A 69 -0.81 18.09 5.92
CA TYR A 69 -1.66 16.90 5.74
C TYR A 69 -2.04 16.26 7.09
N LEU A 70 -1.08 16.11 8.02
CA LEU A 70 -1.37 15.54 9.34
C LEU A 70 -2.36 16.41 10.13
N ILE A 71 -2.15 17.72 10.16
CA ILE A 71 -3.08 18.66 10.82
C ILE A 71 -4.47 18.58 10.18
N ALA A 72 -4.55 18.58 8.84
CA ALA A 72 -5.82 18.44 8.13
C ALA A 72 -6.51 17.11 8.46
N SER A 73 -5.75 16.01 8.57
CA SER A 73 -6.28 14.69 8.93
C SER A 73 -6.86 14.66 10.35
N LEU A 74 -6.23 15.34 11.32
CA LEU A 74 -6.74 15.44 12.69
C LEU A 74 -8.01 16.30 12.76
N ILE A 75 -8.02 17.43 12.05
CA ILE A 75 -9.19 18.31 11.98
C ILE A 75 -10.36 17.60 11.28
N SER A 76 -10.08 16.69 10.34
CA SER A 76 -11.10 15.96 9.58
C SER A 76 -12.05 15.12 10.44
N VAL A 77 -11.64 14.76 11.67
CA VAL A 77 -12.49 14.04 12.64
C VAL A 77 -13.80 14.80 12.90
N ARG A 78 -13.77 16.14 12.90
CA ARG A 78 -14.97 16.98 13.11
C ARG A 78 -15.69 17.33 11.81
N PHE A 79 -15.00 17.32 10.67
CA PHE A 79 -15.51 17.85 9.41
C PHE A 79 -15.47 16.79 8.29
N LYS A 80 -16.65 16.26 7.94
CA LYS A 80 -16.82 15.20 6.92
C LYS A 80 -16.17 15.55 5.56
N TYR A 81 -16.30 16.80 5.11
CA TYR A 81 -15.73 17.23 3.82
C TYR A 81 -14.19 17.20 3.81
N LEU A 82 -13.55 17.56 4.94
CA LEU A 82 -12.10 17.48 5.09
C LEU A 82 -11.61 16.02 5.09
N ALA A 83 -12.42 15.08 5.58
CA ALA A 83 -12.07 13.67 5.54
C ALA A 83 -12.01 13.17 4.09
N PHE A 84 -13.00 13.52 3.27
CA PHE A 84 -12.97 13.23 1.83
C PHE A 84 -11.77 13.87 1.13
N LEU A 85 -11.45 15.13 1.45
CA LEU A 85 -10.26 15.79 0.90
C LEU A 85 -8.98 15.02 1.24
N CYS A 86 -8.82 14.58 2.49
CA CYS A 86 -7.66 13.78 2.90
C CYS A 86 -7.59 12.46 2.12
N ILE A 87 -8.71 11.77 1.94
CA ILE A 87 -8.78 10.53 1.14
C ILE A 87 -8.33 10.80 -0.29
N PHE A 88 -8.96 11.77 -0.96
CA PHE A 88 -8.65 12.08 -2.36
C PHE A 88 -7.22 12.58 -2.57
N ALA A 89 -6.65 13.29 -1.59
CA ALA A 89 -5.26 13.74 -1.65
C ALA A 89 -4.25 12.58 -1.75
N ASN A 90 -4.57 11.38 -1.25
CA ASN A 90 -3.69 10.21 -1.40
C ASN A 90 -3.59 9.69 -2.85
N PHE A 91 -4.50 10.10 -3.75
CA PHE A 91 -4.44 9.74 -5.17
C PHE A 91 -3.53 10.69 -5.98
N ILE A 92 -3.22 11.88 -5.47
CA ILE A 92 -2.37 12.87 -6.16
C ILE A 92 -1.02 12.25 -6.58
N PRO A 93 -0.28 11.56 -5.68
CA PRO A 93 0.99 10.95 -6.06
C PRO A 93 0.87 9.90 -7.16
N PHE A 94 -0.25 9.18 -7.25
CA PHE A 94 -0.48 8.19 -8.31
C PHE A 94 -0.75 8.84 -9.66
N ILE A 95 -1.37 10.03 -9.69
CA ILE A 95 -1.54 10.80 -10.92
C ILE A 95 -0.17 11.29 -11.43
N MET A 96 0.72 11.67 -10.51
CA MET A 96 2.08 12.10 -10.83
C MET A 96 2.98 11.01 -11.40
N ILE A 97 2.61 9.72 -11.31
CA ILE A 97 3.38 8.63 -11.96
C ILE A 97 3.21 8.66 -13.49
N VAL A 98 2.07 9.14 -13.98
CA VAL A 98 1.69 9.11 -15.41
C VAL A 98 2.21 10.32 -16.17
N ILE A 99 2.52 11.40 -15.45
CA ILE A 99 3.00 12.69 -15.98
C ILE A 99 4.52 12.68 -16.00
#